data_AF-A0A8C1ZB91-F1
#
_entry.id   AF-A0A8C1ZB91-F1
#
_cell.length_a   1.000
_cell.length_b   1.000
_cell.length_c   1.000
_cell.angle_alpha   90.00
_cell.angle_beta   90.00
_cell.angle_gamma   90.00
#
_symmetry.space_group_name_H-M   'P 1'
#
loop_
_entity.id
_entity.type
_entity.pdbx_description
1 polymer ?
#
loop_
_entity_poly.entity_id
_entity_poly.type
_entity_poly.pdbx_seq_one_letter_code
_entity_poly.pdbx_strand_id
1 'polypeptide(L)'
;FDVSTLTRMLIGLAGYLTGYDGSFPFIKPGDKYEHHNYLGMRAFCAALGSCLPPFTFLIVLELSRSTPTAIIAASLLIFDTGCITLSQYILLDPILMFFIMGSVLCMVRFNTQRLRPFSFSWWFWLLLAGVCLSGSLGVKFVGLFVILLVGINTAFDLWRLLGDLSLSLVDFGKHLLARVFGLIMLPLFLYTTIFAVHFVVLNRSGPGDGFFSSSFQSRLIGNNLHNASMPEYLAYGSLITVKNLRIAGGYLHSHWHLYPEGVGAHQQQVTAYLHKDYNNLWLVKRPDNSDDLTGPPELVRHGDIIRLEHKETTRNLHSHFHEAPLTKKHLQVTGYGIVSTISFFIKWKKGDPVKVLRSKVRFLHRSTGCVLCSSGRTLPTWGWEQVEVTCSPYVKESPNTQWNIEDLINPKLPNISLSVLKPTFLEILWESHIVMIRVRGLRFSGVNETEYRVYLLGNPVIWWLNLLSLALFVFMLTVASLGGGMLLLGWLLHYLPFYIMSRILYYHHYFPAMLFSSMLTGTTISCWKLINFYLFHPLSYGMRGPLAHDPASSMAGIRWMESWEF
;
A
#
# COMPACT_ATOMS: atom_id res chain seq x y z
N PHE A 1 -4.37 4.21 7.67
CA PHE A 1 -3.24 3.33 7.34
C PHE A 1 -3.25 3.10 5.84
N ASP A 2 -2.67 4.04 5.09
CA ASP A 2 -2.35 3.86 3.67
C ASP A 2 -0.85 4.08 3.51
N VAL A 3 -0.31 3.47 2.46
CA VAL A 3 1.10 3.36 2.03
C VAL A 3 1.89 4.68 1.92
N SER A 4 1.29 5.82 2.26
CA SER A 4 1.79 7.16 1.99
C SER A 4 2.47 7.83 3.20
N THR A 5 3.52 7.20 3.73
CA THR A 5 4.27 7.75 4.88
C THR A 5 4.91 9.09 4.54
N LEU A 6 5.57 9.20 3.37
CA LEU A 6 6.21 10.45 2.94
C LEU A 6 5.16 11.55 2.71
N THR A 7 4.09 11.26 1.99
CA THR A 7 3.04 12.23 1.66
C THR A 7 2.40 12.82 2.90
N ARG A 8 2.02 11.96 3.86
CA ARG A 8 1.36 12.41 5.09
C ARG A 8 2.29 13.29 5.92
N MET A 9 3.58 12.96 5.96
CA MET A 9 4.58 13.80 6.63
C MET A 9 4.79 15.14 5.91
N LEU A 10 4.84 15.16 4.57
CA LEU A 10 4.99 16.40 3.79
C LEU A 10 3.76 17.31 3.91
N ILE A 11 2.55 16.75 3.84
CA ILE A 11 1.31 17.49 4.06
C ILE A 11 1.23 17.99 5.51
N GLY A 12 1.61 17.15 6.48
CA GLY A 12 1.71 17.55 7.88
C GLY A 12 2.71 18.68 8.10
N LEU A 13 3.87 18.64 7.44
CA LEU A 13 4.88 19.70 7.46
C LEU A 13 4.34 20.99 6.83
N ALA A 14 3.68 20.92 5.67
CA ALA A 14 3.06 22.08 5.04
C ALA A 14 1.96 22.70 5.93
N GLY A 15 1.18 21.86 6.61
CA GLY A 15 0.23 22.30 7.64
C GLY A 15 0.93 23.03 8.78
N TYR A 16 1.94 22.40 9.38
CA TYR A 16 2.68 22.96 10.51
C TYR A 16 3.31 24.32 10.16
N LEU A 17 3.95 24.44 8.99
CA LEU A 17 4.56 25.68 8.50
C LEU A 17 3.54 26.80 8.26
N THR A 18 2.27 26.46 8.05
CA THR A 18 1.18 27.43 7.83
C THR A 18 0.27 27.63 9.05
N GLY A 19 0.67 27.10 10.21
CA GLY A 19 -0.02 27.31 11.48
C GLY A 19 -1.18 26.34 11.76
N TYR A 20 -1.23 25.19 11.06
CA TYR A 20 -2.17 24.11 11.42
C TYR A 20 -1.64 23.31 12.62
N ASP A 21 -2.47 23.22 13.66
CA ASP A 21 -2.15 22.64 14.97
C ASP A 21 -2.60 21.18 15.14
N GLY A 22 -3.29 20.61 14.15
CA GLY A 22 -3.79 19.23 14.22
C GLY A 22 -5.09 19.05 14.99
N SER A 23 -5.74 20.13 15.43
CA SER A 23 -6.96 20.07 16.24
C SER A 23 -8.20 19.63 15.45
N PHE A 24 -8.27 19.93 14.15
CA PHE A 24 -9.39 19.57 13.29
C PHE A 24 -9.26 18.16 12.70
N PRO A 25 -10.12 17.19 13.09
CA PRO A 25 -10.07 15.84 12.52
C PRO A 25 -10.83 15.79 11.18
N PHE A 26 -10.15 15.38 10.11
CA PHE A 26 -10.76 15.17 8.78
C PHE A 26 -11.55 13.85 8.75
N ILE A 27 -12.74 13.81 9.35
CA ILE A 27 -13.53 12.57 9.54
C ILE A 27 -14.47 12.34 8.34
N LYS A 28 -15.26 13.34 7.95
CA LYS A 28 -16.26 13.18 6.88
C LYS A 28 -16.09 14.24 5.78
N PRO A 29 -16.31 13.86 4.50
CA PRO A 29 -16.39 14.84 3.43
C PRO A 29 -17.56 15.80 3.69
N GLY A 30 -17.32 17.12 3.67
CA GLY A 30 -18.37 18.13 3.89
C GLY A 30 -18.21 18.93 5.18
N ASP A 31 -17.37 18.46 6.11
CA ASP A 31 -17.10 19.17 7.35
C ASP A 31 -16.52 20.56 7.04
N LYS A 32 -17.12 21.60 7.63
CA LYS A 32 -16.66 22.99 7.44
C LYS A 32 -15.36 23.17 8.23
N TYR A 33 -14.38 23.83 7.60
CA TYR A 33 -13.04 24.04 8.19
C TYR A 33 -12.99 25.10 9.29
N GLU A 34 -14.10 25.81 9.54
CA GLU A 34 -14.22 26.87 10.55
C GLU A 34 -13.02 27.85 10.53
N HIS A 35 -12.24 27.90 11.61
CA HIS A 35 -11.09 28.79 11.77
C HIS A 35 -9.74 28.12 11.43
N HIS A 36 -9.73 26.86 11.00
CA HIS A 36 -8.50 26.11 10.79
C HIS A 36 -7.89 26.40 9.42
N ASN A 37 -6.59 26.70 9.39
CA ASN A 37 -5.87 27.01 8.16
C ASN A 37 -5.53 25.74 7.35
N TYR A 38 -6.36 25.43 6.35
CA TYR A 38 -6.12 24.32 5.41
C TYR A 38 -5.45 24.78 4.09
N LEU A 39 -5.31 26.10 3.89
CA LEU A 39 -4.86 26.67 2.61
C LEU A 39 -3.42 26.30 2.30
N GLY A 40 -2.55 26.25 3.32
CA GLY A 40 -1.14 25.86 3.15
C GLY A 40 -0.96 24.44 2.59
N MET A 41 -1.76 23.50 3.07
CA MET A 41 -1.75 22.12 2.56
C MET A 41 -2.20 22.04 1.10
N ARG A 42 -3.24 22.81 0.71
CA ARG A 42 -3.70 22.89 -0.69
C ARG A 42 -2.67 23.57 -1.58
N ALA A 43 -2.10 24.69 -1.13
CA ALA A 43 -1.07 25.42 -1.86
C ALA A 43 0.16 24.54 -2.12
N PHE A 44 0.56 23.72 -1.15
CA PHE A 44 1.64 22.75 -1.33
C PHE A 44 1.33 21.70 -2.41
N CYS A 45 0.16 21.07 -2.38
CA CYS A 45 -0.26 20.11 -3.41
C CYS A 45 -0.36 20.78 -4.79
N ALA A 46 -0.91 21.99 -4.86
CA ALA A 46 -1.05 22.75 -6.09
C ALA A 46 0.31 23.15 -6.68
N ALA A 47 1.27 23.54 -5.84
CA ALA A 47 2.63 23.89 -6.27
C ALA A 47 3.39 22.69 -6.84
N LEU A 48 3.23 21.49 -6.26
CA LEU A 48 3.82 20.28 -6.83
C LEU A 48 3.10 19.84 -8.11
N GLY A 49 1.78 19.99 -8.15
CA GLY A 49 0.97 19.71 -9.34
C GLY A 49 1.28 20.67 -10.51
N SER A 50 1.60 21.94 -10.24
CA SER A 50 1.96 22.92 -11.27
C SER A 50 3.34 22.68 -11.88
N CYS A 51 4.17 21.84 -11.28
CA CYS A 51 5.43 21.38 -11.86
C CYS A 51 5.24 20.33 -12.97
N LEU A 52 4.06 19.71 -13.09
CA LEU A 52 3.81 18.65 -14.07
C LEU A 52 3.94 19.14 -15.53
N PRO A 53 3.32 20.28 -15.94
CA PRO A 53 3.50 20.76 -17.31
C PRO A 53 4.94 21.18 -17.66
N PRO A 54 5.69 21.90 -16.80
CA PRO A 54 7.11 22.16 -17.04
C PRO A 54 7.96 20.89 -17.18
N PHE A 55 7.71 19.86 -16.35
CA PHE A 55 8.43 18.59 -16.48
C PHE A 55 8.10 17.89 -17.80
N THR A 56 6.83 17.86 -18.20
CA THR A 56 6.40 17.33 -19.50
C THR A 56 7.06 18.05 -20.65
N PHE A 57 7.11 19.39 -20.61
CA PHE A 57 7.79 20.19 -21.61
C PHE A 57 9.26 19.78 -21.74
N LEU A 58 9.99 19.73 -20.63
CA LEU A 58 11.43 19.39 -20.63
C LEU A 58 11.69 17.93 -21.07
N ILE A 59 10.86 16.98 -20.66
CA ILE A 59 10.97 15.58 -21.06
C ILE A 59 10.79 15.45 -22.58
N VAL A 60 9.70 16.01 -23.11
CA VAL A 60 9.39 15.90 -24.54
C VAL A 60 10.39 16.68 -25.38
N LEU A 61 10.88 17.82 -24.89
CA LEU A 61 11.93 18.59 -25.56
C LEU A 61 13.22 17.78 -25.71
N GLU A 62 13.65 17.08 -24.66
CA GLU A 62 14.86 16.26 -24.71
C GLU A 62 14.70 15.01 -25.57
N LEU A 63 13.51 14.39 -25.54
CA LEU A 63 13.22 13.18 -26.34
C LEU A 63 13.03 13.47 -27.83
N SER A 64 12.30 14.53 -28.17
CA SER A 64 11.94 14.86 -29.56
C SER A 64 12.85 15.88 -30.22
N ARG A 65 13.64 16.64 -29.43
CA ARG A 65 14.45 17.78 -29.88
C ARG A 65 13.65 18.88 -30.59
N SER A 66 12.33 18.92 -30.36
CA SER A 66 11.40 19.85 -31.02
C SER A 66 10.62 20.66 -29.97
N THR A 67 10.78 21.98 -30.01
CA THR A 67 10.04 22.92 -29.16
C THR A 67 8.53 22.91 -29.42
N PRO A 68 8.02 22.93 -30.67
CA PRO A 68 6.58 22.84 -30.93
C PRO A 68 5.95 21.58 -30.32
N THR A 69 6.63 20.44 -30.42
CA THR A 69 6.18 19.16 -29.86
C THR A 69 6.06 19.22 -28.34
N ALA A 70 7.05 19.81 -27.68
CA ALA A 70 7.06 20.00 -26.24
C ALA A 70 5.95 20.95 -25.77
N ILE A 71 5.69 22.05 -26.51
CA ILE A 71 4.60 22.99 -26.20
C ILE A 71 3.24 22.30 -26.31
N ILE A 72 3.00 21.51 -27.37
CA ILE A 72 1.76 20.76 -27.54
C ILE A 72 1.54 19.81 -26.36
N ALA A 73 2.55 18.99 -26.01
CA ALA A 73 2.44 18.05 -24.89
C ALA A 73 2.16 18.73 -23.55
N ALA A 74 2.85 19.84 -23.26
CA ALA A 74 2.64 20.59 -22.03
C ALA A 74 1.25 21.24 -21.99
N SER A 75 0.79 21.79 -23.12
CA SER A 75 -0.53 22.42 -23.23
C SER A 75 -1.66 21.42 -22.97
N LEU A 76 -1.55 20.18 -23.45
CA LEU A 76 -2.52 19.12 -23.16
C LEU A 76 -2.69 18.88 -21.65
N LEU A 77 -1.63 19.03 -20.85
CA LEU A 77 -1.74 18.88 -19.39
C LEU A 77 -2.23 20.14 -18.69
N ILE A 78 -1.86 21.33 -19.18
CA ILE A 78 -2.34 22.62 -18.64
C ILE A 78 -3.86 22.69 -18.76
N PHE A 79 -4.43 22.25 -19.88
CA PHE A 79 -5.86 22.33 -20.15
C PHE A 79 -6.65 21.06 -19.75
N ASP A 80 -6.03 20.12 -19.03
CA ASP A 80 -6.73 18.97 -18.47
C ASP A 80 -7.38 19.29 -17.12
N THR A 81 -8.71 19.32 -17.11
CA THR A 81 -9.52 19.59 -15.92
C THR A 81 -9.31 18.57 -14.80
N GLY A 82 -8.97 17.32 -15.16
CA GLY A 82 -8.70 16.26 -14.19
C GLY A 82 -7.43 16.51 -13.38
N CYS A 83 -6.34 16.89 -14.05
CA CYS A 83 -5.05 17.20 -13.43
C CYS A 83 -5.16 18.44 -12.52
N ILE A 84 -5.88 19.46 -12.97
CA ILE A 84 -6.20 20.64 -12.14
C ILE A 84 -7.01 20.22 -10.90
N THR A 85 -8.01 19.36 -11.08
CA THR A 85 -8.86 18.90 -9.98
C THR A 85 -8.09 18.09 -8.96
N LEU A 86 -7.19 17.19 -9.37
CA LEU A 86 -6.36 16.43 -8.41
C LEU A 86 -5.36 17.31 -7.66
N SER A 87 -4.77 18.31 -8.33
CA SER A 87 -3.72 19.15 -7.76
C SER A 87 -4.20 20.19 -6.75
N GLN A 88 -5.44 20.68 -6.87
CA GLN A 88 -5.97 21.71 -5.97
C GLN A 88 -6.39 21.21 -4.57
N TYR A 89 -6.57 19.89 -4.38
CA TYR A 89 -7.00 19.30 -3.12
C TYR A 89 -5.86 18.63 -2.36
N ILE A 90 -6.10 18.38 -1.07
CA ILE A 90 -5.16 17.70 -0.16
C ILE A 90 -5.19 16.19 -0.46
N LEU A 91 -4.60 15.83 -1.60
CA LEU A 91 -4.51 14.47 -2.11
C LEU A 91 -3.05 14.01 -2.19
N LEU A 92 -2.85 12.70 -2.21
CA LEU A 92 -1.54 12.09 -2.38
C LEU A 92 -1.08 12.04 -3.84
N ASP A 93 -2.03 12.09 -4.78
CA ASP A 93 -1.76 11.91 -6.21
C ASP A 93 -0.88 13.01 -6.84
N PRO A 94 -1.03 14.32 -6.50
CA PRO A 94 -0.15 15.37 -7.03
C PRO A 94 1.32 15.16 -6.67
N ILE A 95 1.58 14.76 -5.42
CA ILE A 95 2.92 14.47 -4.91
C ILE A 95 3.48 13.22 -5.60
N LEU A 96 2.65 12.19 -5.79
CA LEU A 96 3.04 10.98 -6.54
C LEU A 96 3.44 11.32 -7.97
N MET A 97 2.59 12.05 -8.69
CA MET A 97 2.82 12.44 -10.08
C MET A 97 4.07 13.32 -10.21
N PHE A 98 4.32 14.22 -9.26
CA PHE A 98 5.54 15.03 -9.21
C PHE A 98 6.79 14.15 -9.17
N PHE A 99 6.86 13.17 -8.26
CA PHE A 99 8.03 12.29 -8.16
C PHE A 99 8.15 11.32 -9.35
N ILE A 100 7.05 10.85 -9.93
CA ILE A 100 7.06 10.04 -11.16
C ILE A 100 7.65 10.84 -12.32
N MET A 101 7.12 12.03 -12.58
CA MET A 101 7.59 12.90 -13.67
C MET A 101 9.02 13.39 -13.42
N GLY A 102 9.37 13.71 -12.18
CA GLY A 102 10.74 14.04 -11.79
C GLY A 102 11.72 12.89 -12.05
N SER A 103 11.32 11.65 -11.76
CA SER A 103 12.14 10.46 -12.05
C SER A 103 12.36 10.25 -13.55
N VAL A 104 11.30 10.42 -14.36
CA VAL A 104 11.39 10.33 -15.82
C VAL A 104 12.25 11.46 -16.39
N LEU A 105 12.09 12.69 -15.91
CA LEU A 105 12.91 13.83 -16.32
C LEU A 105 14.39 13.59 -16.01
N CYS A 106 14.72 13.15 -14.80
CA CYS A 106 16.09 12.85 -14.42
C CYS A 106 16.68 11.71 -15.26
N MET A 107 15.89 10.65 -15.54
CA MET A 107 16.29 9.56 -16.43
C MET A 107 16.61 10.06 -17.85
N VAL A 108 15.74 10.90 -18.43
CA VAL A 108 15.96 11.45 -19.78
C VAL A 108 17.18 12.37 -19.81
N ARG A 109 17.33 13.25 -18.81
CA ARG A 109 18.50 14.15 -18.70
C ARG A 109 19.80 13.38 -18.49
N PHE A 110 19.76 12.29 -17.71
CA PHE A 110 20.88 11.38 -17.54
C PHE A 110 21.27 10.71 -18.86
N ASN A 111 20.29 10.21 -19.63
CA ASN A 111 20.52 9.63 -20.97
C ASN A 111 21.14 10.66 -21.95
N THR A 112 20.74 11.94 -21.88
CA THR A 112 21.36 13.01 -22.69
C THR A 112 22.84 13.21 -22.36
N GLN A 113 23.28 12.95 -21.13
CA GLN A 113 24.69 13.07 -20.72
C GLN A 113 25.53 11.82 -21.01
N ARG A 114 25.04 10.88 -21.83
CA ARG A 114 25.75 9.64 -22.18
C ARG A 114 27.14 9.86 -22.80
N LEU A 115 27.34 10.97 -23.50
CA LEU A 115 28.62 11.33 -24.12
C LEU A 115 29.66 11.88 -23.14
N ARG A 116 29.27 12.22 -21.90
CA ARG A 116 30.16 12.75 -20.85
C ARG A 116 30.00 11.95 -19.55
N PRO A 117 30.34 10.64 -19.57
CA PRO A 117 30.18 9.77 -18.41
C PRO A 117 31.02 10.25 -17.23
N PHE A 118 30.54 10.02 -16.01
CA PHE A 118 31.18 10.41 -14.73
C PHE A 118 31.44 11.91 -14.53
N SER A 119 30.90 12.78 -15.37
CA SER A 119 30.91 14.23 -15.13
C SER A 119 30.05 14.62 -13.91
N PHE A 120 30.27 15.81 -13.37
CA PHE A 120 29.43 16.34 -12.27
C PHE A 120 27.94 16.35 -12.65
N SER A 121 27.60 16.77 -13.87
CA SER A 121 26.21 16.78 -14.34
C SER A 121 25.64 15.36 -14.45
N TRP A 122 26.44 14.40 -14.92
CA TRP A 122 26.03 12.99 -14.99
C TRP A 122 25.69 12.43 -13.60
N TRP A 123 26.54 12.67 -12.61
CA TRP A 123 26.29 12.28 -11.22
C TRP A 123 25.09 13.01 -10.62
N PHE A 124 24.95 14.31 -10.87
CA PHE A 124 23.82 15.10 -10.39
C PHE A 124 22.48 14.51 -10.84
N TRP A 125 22.32 14.22 -12.14
CA TRP A 125 21.07 13.64 -12.66
C TRP A 125 20.84 12.20 -12.19
N LEU A 126 21.91 11.41 -12.00
CA LEU A 126 21.82 10.06 -11.48
C LEU A 126 21.35 10.03 -10.01
N LEU A 127 21.95 10.88 -9.16
CA LEU A 127 21.60 10.97 -7.75
C LEU A 127 20.20 11.58 -7.58
N LEU A 128 19.87 12.61 -8.36
CA LEU A 128 18.54 13.21 -8.35
C LEU A 128 17.46 12.23 -8.82
N ALA A 129 17.76 11.40 -9.83
CA ALA A 129 16.88 10.29 -10.21
C ALA A 129 16.65 9.34 -9.01
N GLY A 130 17.70 8.96 -8.29
CA GLY A 130 17.57 8.15 -7.08
C GLY A 130 16.69 8.77 -6.00
N VAL A 131 16.85 10.08 -5.74
CA VAL A 131 16.00 10.83 -4.80
C VAL A 131 14.53 10.81 -5.23
N CYS A 132 14.26 11.07 -6.52
CA CYS A 132 12.89 11.04 -7.05
C CYS A 132 12.28 9.63 -7.01
N LEU A 133 13.06 8.58 -7.28
CA LEU A 133 12.61 7.18 -7.17
C LEU A 133 12.23 6.84 -5.73
N SER A 134 13.05 7.22 -4.74
CA SER A 134 12.70 7.07 -3.32
C SER A 134 11.43 7.82 -2.97
N GLY A 135 11.26 9.05 -3.47
CA GLY A 135 10.07 9.87 -3.26
C GLY A 135 8.81 9.20 -3.80
N SER A 136 8.86 8.66 -5.02
CA SER A 136 7.72 7.98 -5.63
C SER A 136 7.30 6.72 -4.85
N LEU A 137 8.26 5.91 -4.38
CA LEU A 137 7.99 4.74 -3.55
C LEU A 137 7.46 5.11 -2.15
N GLY A 138 7.99 6.18 -1.55
CA GLY A 138 7.56 6.71 -0.24
C GLY A 138 6.14 7.27 -0.22
N VAL A 139 5.61 7.66 -1.39
CA VAL A 139 4.24 8.17 -1.54
C VAL A 139 3.23 7.03 -1.74
N LYS A 140 3.46 6.11 -2.68
CA LYS A 140 2.54 5.01 -2.97
C LYS A 140 3.29 3.90 -3.70
N PHE A 141 2.94 2.63 -3.46
CA PHE A 141 3.53 1.50 -4.20
C PHE A 141 3.28 1.52 -5.71
N VAL A 142 2.38 2.37 -6.22
CA VAL A 142 2.28 2.64 -7.67
C VAL A 142 3.61 3.21 -8.23
N GLY A 143 4.42 3.87 -7.39
CA GLY A 143 5.77 4.31 -7.76
C GLY A 143 6.74 3.17 -8.11
N LEU A 144 6.43 1.91 -7.78
CA LEU A 144 7.23 0.76 -8.25
C LEU A 144 7.25 0.67 -9.79
N PHE A 145 6.21 1.16 -10.47
CA PHE A 145 6.14 1.12 -11.93
C PHE A 145 7.14 2.08 -12.59
N VAL A 146 7.41 3.25 -11.98
CA VAL A 146 8.45 4.15 -12.49
C VAL A 146 9.85 3.62 -12.18
N ILE A 147 10.05 2.96 -11.03
CA ILE A 147 11.32 2.25 -10.73
C ILE A 147 11.57 1.18 -11.80
N LEU A 148 10.55 0.41 -12.18
CA LEU A 148 10.66 -0.59 -13.23
C LEU A 148 10.97 0.04 -14.60
N LEU A 149 10.33 1.16 -14.96
CA LEU A 149 10.63 1.89 -16.19
C LEU A 149 12.09 2.36 -16.25
N VAL A 150 12.57 3.00 -15.18
CA VAL A 150 13.97 3.46 -15.08
C VAL A 150 14.93 2.26 -15.07
N GLY A 151 14.56 1.17 -14.40
CA GLY A 151 15.33 -0.07 -14.36
C GLY A 151 15.48 -0.72 -15.73
N ILE A 152 14.41 -0.82 -16.52
CA ILE A 152 14.45 -1.35 -17.89
C ILE A 152 15.31 -0.44 -18.79
N ASN A 153 15.14 0.89 -18.72
CA ASN A 153 15.97 1.82 -19.47
C ASN A 153 17.47 1.69 -19.09
N THR A 154 17.75 1.52 -17.80
CA THR A 154 19.12 1.35 -17.28
C THR A 154 19.73 0.03 -17.73
N ALA A 155 18.96 -1.07 -17.68
CA ALA A 155 19.40 -2.37 -18.17
C ALA A 155 19.70 -2.34 -19.67
N PHE A 156 18.87 -1.64 -20.46
CA PHE A 156 19.10 -1.45 -21.88
C PHE A 156 20.33 -0.59 -22.18
N ASP A 157 20.57 0.46 -21.40
CA ASP A 157 21.79 1.28 -21.53
C ASP A 157 23.05 0.49 -21.14
N LEU A 158 22.99 -0.30 -20.07
CA LEU A 158 24.08 -1.22 -19.70
C LEU A 158 24.32 -2.28 -20.78
N TRP A 159 23.27 -2.84 -21.38
CA TRP A 159 23.38 -3.78 -22.50
C TRP A 159 24.08 -3.13 -23.71
N ARG A 160 23.75 -1.89 -24.03
CA ARG A 160 24.42 -1.13 -25.11
C ARG A 160 25.89 -0.84 -24.79
N LEU A 161 26.22 -0.51 -23.54
CA LEU A 161 27.60 -0.29 -23.10
C LEU A 161 28.42 -1.59 -23.11
N LEU A 162 27.79 -2.72 -22.80
CA LEU A 162 28.44 -4.04 -22.87
C LEU A 162 28.76 -4.44 -24.32
N GLY A 163 27.91 -4.04 -25.28
CA GLY A 163 28.14 -4.28 -26.70
C GLY A 163 29.16 -3.33 -27.36
N ASP A 164 29.63 -2.30 -26.64
CA ASP A 164 30.61 -1.36 -27.15
C ASP A 164 32.03 -1.89 -26.92
N LEU A 165 32.64 -2.43 -27.98
CA LEU A 165 33.97 -3.02 -27.95
C LEU A 165 35.10 -1.99 -27.68
N SER A 166 34.80 -0.69 -27.71
CA SER A 166 35.79 0.36 -27.40
C SER A 166 35.99 0.56 -25.88
N LEU A 167 35.06 0.08 -25.06
CA LEU A 167 35.09 0.26 -23.61
C LEU A 167 35.77 -0.91 -22.91
N SER A 168 36.59 -0.59 -21.90
CA SER A 168 37.18 -1.62 -21.05
C SER A 168 36.14 -2.23 -20.10
N LEU A 169 36.36 -3.49 -19.69
CA LEU A 169 35.53 -4.14 -18.67
C LEU A 169 35.55 -3.41 -17.32
N VAL A 170 36.65 -2.70 -17.03
CA VAL A 170 36.78 -1.88 -15.82
C VAL A 170 35.84 -0.67 -15.88
N ASP A 171 35.75 -0.01 -17.03
CA ASP A 171 34.86 1.14 -17.21
C ASP A 171 33.39 0.74 -17.24
N PHE A 172 33.08 -0.44 -17.80
CA PHE A 172 31.76 -1.07 -17.63
C PHE A 172 31.46 -1.33 -16.14
N GLY A 173 32.42 -1.88 -15.39
CA GLY A 173 32.29 -2.10 -13.95
C GLY A 173 32.00 -0.81 -13.17
N LYS A 174 32.68 0.29 -13.48
CA LYS A 174 32.40 1.62 -12.90
C LYS A 174 30.98 2.08 -13.23
N HIS A 175 30.53 1.87 -14.47
CA HIS A 175 29.19 2.23 -14.91
C HIS A 175 28.10 1.43 -14.20
N LEU A 176 28.32 0.14 -13.96
CA LEU A 176 27.43 -0.72 -13.20
C LEU A 176 27.37 -0.27 -11.73
N LEU A 177 28.54 -0.10 -11.09
CA LEU A 177 28.62 0.28 -9.68
C LEU A 177 27.98 1.64 -9.41
N ALA A 178 28.20 2.62 -10.29
CA ALA A 178 27.59 3.94 -10.17
C ALA A 178 26.05 3.87 -10.23
N ARG A 179 25.49 3.07 -11.15
CA ARG A 179 24.03 2.86 -11.27
C ARG A 179 23.46 2.09 -10.09
N VAL A 180 24.14 1.07 -9.58
CA VAL A 180 23.74 0.36 -8.36
C VAL A 180 23.72 1.32 -7.18
N PHE A 181 24.74 2.17 -7.05
CA PHE A 181 24.78 3.17 -5.99
C PHE A 181 23.64 4.19 -6.11
N GLY A 182 23.48 4.83 -7.27
CA GLY A 182 22.53 5.92 -7.48
C GLY A 182 21.06 5.50 -7.61
N LEU A 183 20.79 4.32 -8.18
CA LEU A 183 19.42 3.87 -8.51
C LEU A 183 18.91 2.73 -7.61
N ILE A 184 19.74 2.13 -6.76
CA ILE A 184 19.32 1.06 -5.83
C ILE A 184 19.66 1.43 -4.38
N MET A 185 20.95 1.62 -4.07
CA MET A 185 21.40 1.85 -2.68
C MET A 185 20.87 3.18 -2.13
N LEU A 186 21.01 4.27 -2.89
CA LEU A 186 20.52 5.59 -2.48
C LEU A 186 19.00 5.62 -2.29
N PRO A 187 18.15 5.15 -3.23
CA PRO A 187 16.71 5.11 -3.01
C PRO A 187 16.29 4.27 -1.81
N LEU A 188 16.91 3.11 -1.59
CA LEU A 188 16.61 2.24 -0.46
C LEU A 188 17.00 2.90 0.88
N PHE A 189 18.16 3.55 0.92
CA PHE A 189 18.61 4.30 2.09
C PHE A 189 17.67 5.48 2.42
N LEU A 190 17.28 6.27 1.42
CA LEU A 190 16.34 7.37 1.62
C LEU A 190 14.96 6.87 2.05
N TYR A 191 14.48 5.78 1.45
CA TYR A 191 13.21 5.16 1.81
C TYR A 191 13.19 4.67 3.26
N THR A 192 14.23 3.96 3.69
CA THR A 192 14.36 3.50 5.09
C THR A 192 14.49 4.68 6.06
N THR A 193 15.20 5.75 5.67
CA THR A 193 15.31 6.99 6.45
C THR A 193 13.96 7.68 6.62
N ILE A 194 13.13 7.74 5.57
CA ILE A 194 11.76 8.28 5.64
C ILE A 194 10.94 7.52 6.68
N PHE A 195 11.03 6.18 6.71
CA PHE A 195 10.36 5.37 7.73
C PHE A 195 10.95 5.56 9.13
N ALA A 196 12.27 5.75 9.25
CA ALA A 196 12.89 6.08 10.53
C ALA A 196 12.34 7.40 11.09
N VAL A 197 12.28 8.46 10.27
CA VAL A 197 11.65 9.74 10.65
C VAL A 197 10.18 9.54 11.01
N HIS A 198 9.44 8.78 10.21
CA HIS A 198 8.03 8.48 10.47
C HIS A 198 7.79 7.89 11.86
N PHE A 199 8.58 6.89 12.27
CA PHE A 199 8.46 6.25 13.59
C PHE A 199 9.02 7.09 14.76
N VAL A 200 9.81 8.12 14.47
CA VAL A 200 10.27 9.08 15.49
C VAL A 200 9.21 10.16 15.72
N VAL A 201 8.62 10.67 14.63
CA VAL A 201 7.59 11.72 14.68
C VAL A 201 6.27 11.18 15.21
N LEU A 202 5.81 10.02 14.73
CA LEU A 202 4.55 9.40 15.16
C LEU A 202 4.83 8.37 16.26
N ASN A 203 5.13 8.86 17.46
CA ASN A 203 5.44 8.03 18.62
C ASN A 203 4.29 7.88 19.62
N ARG A 204 3.10 8.43 19.32
CA ARG A 204 1.91 8.36 20.19
C ARG A 204 0.90 7.33 19.69
N SER A 205 0.12 6.80 20.61
CA SER A 205 -0.96 5.86 20.33
C SER A 205 -2.13 6.51 19.58
N GLY A 206 -2.79 5.75 18.71
CA GLY A 206 -3.98 6.14 17.97
C GLY A 206 -4.94 4.96 17.66
N PRO A 207 -6.09 5.24 17.01
CA PRO A 207 -7.17 4.26 16.83
C PRO A 207 -6.78 3.04 15.97
N GLY A 208 -5.74 3.12 15.14
CA GLY A 208 -5.29 2.01 14.31
C GLY A 208 -4.05 1.27 14.82
N ASP A 209 -3.63 1.51 16.07
CA ASP A 209 -2.57 0.71 16.72
C ASP A 209 -2.95 -0.77 16.79
N GLY A 210 -4.25 -1.08 16.86
CA GLY A 210 -4.82 -2.43 16.95
C GLY A 210 -4.42 -3.37 15.80
N PHE A 211 -4.01 -2.82 14.65
CA PHE A 211 -3.52 -3.61 13.52
C PHE A 211 -2.10 -4.17 13.71
N PHE A 212 -1.33 -3.60 14.64
CA PHE A 212 0.05 -3.99 14.92
C PHE A 212 0.16 -4.99 16.07
N SER A 213 1.32 -5.63 16.15
CA SER A 213 1.73 -6.52 17.21
C SER A 213 1.84 -5.77 18.54
N SER A 214 1.67 -6.51 19.62
CA SER A 214 1.78 -5.99 20.99
C SER A 214 3.18 -5.44 21.27
N SER A 215 4.22 -6.03 20.66
CA SER A 215 5.60 -5.55 20.75
C SER A 215 5.75 -4.16 20.11
N PHE A 216 5.19 -3.94 18.91
CA PHE A 216 5.17 -2.62 18.29
C PHE A 216 4.38 -1.61 19.13
N GLN A 217 3.19 -2.00 19.62
CA GLN A 217 2.34 -1.13 20.45
C GLN A 217 3.02 -0.66 21.74
N SER A 218 3.91 -1.48 22.33
CA SER A 218 4.67 -1.11 23.54
C SER A 218 5.60 0.10 23.37
N ARG A 219 5.93 0.47 22.12
CA ARG A 219 6.74 1.66 21.79
C ARG A 219 5.92 2.95 21.79
N LEU A 220 4.60 2.86 21.62
CA LEU A 220 3.73 4.02 21.45
C LEU A 220 3.38 4.66 22.79
N ILE A 221 3.78 5.91 22.98
CA ILE A 221 3.46 6.71 24.16
C ILE A 221 1.93 6.88 24.27
N GLY A 222 1.39 6.59 25.45
CA GLY A 222 -0.05 6.62 25.70
C GLY A 222 -0.76 5.28 25.47
N ASN A 223 -0.07 4.25 24.99
CA ASN A 223 -0.62 2.88 24.99
C ASN A 223 -0.51 2.25 26.39
N ASN A 224 -1.49 1.43 26.79
CA ASN A 224 -1.46 0.70 28.06
C ASN A 224 -0.26 -0.24 28.20
N LEU A 225 0.35 -0.67 27.09
CA LEU A 225 1.56 -1.51 27.08
C LEU A 225 2.86 -0.71 27.20
N HIS A 226 2.81 0.61 27.07
CA HIS A 226 4.00 1.46 27.13
C HIS A 226 4.47 1.64 28.58
N ASN A 227 5.68 1.17 28.87
CA ASN A 227 6.23 1.08 30.24
C ASN A 227 5.34 0.27 31.21
N ALA A 228 4.53 -0.64 30.69
CA ALA A 228 3.79 -1.56 31.54
C ALA A 228 4.76 -2.42 32.35
N SER A 229 4.33 -2.79 33.55
CA SER A 229 4.95 -3.80 34.39
C SER A 229 3.94 -4.93 34.54
N MET A 230 4.28 -6.12 34.07
CA MET A 230 3.43 -7.30 34.22
C MET A 230 4.30 -8.52 34.54
N PRO A 231 3.72 -9.60 35.09
CA PRO A 231 4.49 -10.80 35.34
C PRO A 231 4.98 -11.46 34.05
N GLU A 232 6.21 -11.97 34.05
CA GLU A 232 6.79 -12.63 32.87
C GLU A 232 6.12 -13.98 32.57
N TYR A 233 5.72 -14.72 33.60
CA TYR A 233 5.23 -16.08 33.48
C TYR A 233 3.74 -16.18 33.78
N LEU A 234 3.02 -16.97 32.99
CA LEU A 234 1.64 -17.30 33.25
C LEU A 234 1.52 -18.22 34.48
N ALA A 235 0.55 -17.94 35.36
CA ALA A 235 0.19 -18.80 36.48
C ALA A 235 -1.31 -19.09 36.50
N TYR A 236 -1.71 -20.16 37.19
CA TYR A 236 -3.11 -20.43 37.47
C TYR A 236 -3.70 -19.35 38.39
N GLY A 237 -4.96 -18.99 38.14
CA GLY A 237 -5.65 -17.88 38.82
C GLY A 237 -5.33 -16.49 38.25
N SER A 238 -4.49 -16.40 37.21
CA SER A 238 -4.23 -15.13 36.52
C SER A 238 -5.40 -14.74 35.61
N LEU A 239 -5.72 -13.44 35.59
CA LEU A 239 -6.56 -12.84 34.56
C LEU A 239 -5.68 -12.47 33.37
N ILE A 240 -6.09 -12.89 32.17
CA ILE A 240 -5.33 -12.69 30.94
C ILE A 240 -6.18 -12.08 29.84
N THR A 241 -5.51 -11.39 28.92
CA THR A 241 -6.06 -11.09 27.59
C THR A 241 -5.30 -11.87 26.53
N VAL A 242 -6.03 -12.44 25.58
CA VAL A 242 -5.46 -13.34 24.57
C VAL A 242 -5.68 -12.73 23.20
N LYS A 243 -4.60 -12.42 22.48
CA LYS A 243 -4.62 -11.80 21.15
C LYS A 243 -4.20 -12.80 20.08
N ASN A 244 -4.94 -12.85 18.98
CA ASN A 244 -4.57 -13.71 17.86
C ASN A 244 -3.34 -13.15 17.12
N LEU A 245 -2.41 -14.01 16.70
CA LEU A 245 -1.18 -13.60 16.01
C LEU A 245 -1.39 -13.34 14.50
N ARG A 246 -2.58 -13.61 13.96
CA ARG A 246 -2.98 -13.10 12.65
C ARG A 246 -2.85 -11.58 12.63
N ILE A 247 -2.37 -11.02 11.53
CA ILE A 247 -2.36 -9.57 11.31
C ILE A 247 -3.81 -9.06 11.30
N ALA A 248 -4.10 -7.96 12.00
CA ALA A 248 -5.47 -7.55 12.35
C ALA A 248 -6.23 -8.62 13.18
N GLY A 249 -5.50 -9.37 13.99
CA GLY A 249 -6.05 -10.34 14.94
C GLY A 249 -6.67 -9.60 16.12
N GLY A 250 -7.92 -9.94 16.42
CA GLY A 250 -8.59 -9.42 17.61
C GLY A 250 -8.18 -10.15 18.88
N TYR A 251 -8.57 -9.56 20.00
CA TYR A 251 -8.61 -10.19 21.32
C TYR A 251 -9.76 -11.19 21.36
N LEU A 252 -9.52 -12.33 22.01
CA LEU A 252 -10.59 -13.25 22.34
C LEU A 252 -11.61 -12.53 23.23
N HIS A 253 -12.83 -12.43 22.74
CA HIS A 253 -13.88 -11.58 23.29
C HIS A 253 -15.15 -12.39 23.50
N SER A 254 -15.91 -12.05 24.54
CA SER A 254 -17.24 -12.61 24.75
C SER A 254 -18.13 -11.59 25.44
N HIS A 255 -19.43 -11.63 25.12
CA HIS A 255 -20.43 -10.72 25.66
C HIS A 255 -21.74 -11.47 25.92
N TRP A 256 -22.69 -10.88 26.63
CA TRP A 256 -23.91 -11.55 27.10
C TRP A 256 -24.84 -12.07 25.99
N HIS A 257 -24.71 -11.59 24.76
CA HIS A 257 -25.52 -12.03 23.61
C HIS A 257 -25.23 -13.49 23.21
N LEU A 258 -26.31 -14.19 22.82
CA LEU A 258 -26.28 -15.58 22.37
C LEU A 258 -26.26 -15.66 20.84
N TYR A 259 -25.81 -16.78 20.28
CA TYR A 259 -25.97 -17.04 18.85
C TYR A 259 -27.47 -17.09 18.47
N PRO A 260 -27.87 -16.42 17.38
CA PRO A 260 -29.27 -16.39 16.96
C PRO A 260 -29.77 -17.76 16.51
N GLU A 261 -31.09 -17.95 16.53
CA GLU A 261 -31.72 -19.17 16.05
C GLU A 261 -31.35 -19.44 14.57
N GLY A 262 -31.09 -20.71 14.25
CA GLY A 262 -30.60 -21.13 12.93
C GLY A 262 -29.09 -21.00 12.72
N VAL A 263 -28.34 -20.38 13.64
CA VAL A 263 -26.88 -20.23 13.56
C VAL A 263 -26.19 -21.07 14.66
N GLY A 264 -26.24 -22.38 14.50
CA GLY A 264 -25.60 -23.34 15.42
C GLY A 264 -26.31 -23.44 16.77
N ALA A 265 -25.55 -23.67 17.84
CA ALA A 265 -26.10 -23.82 19.18
C ALA A 265 -26.44 -22.46 19.82
N HIS A 266 -27.59 -22.38 20.50
CA HIS A 266 -28.04 -21.19 21.22
C HIS A 266 -27.26 -20.99 22.54
N GLN A 267 -26.01 -20.56 22.42
CA GLN A 267 -25.06 -20.36 23.52
C GLN A 267 -24.36 -19.00 23.38
N GLN A 268 -23.59 -18.59 24.39
CA GLN A 268 -22.93 -17.29 24.42
C GLN A 268 -21.95 -17.14 23.25
N GLN A 269 -21.99 -15.99 22.59
CA GLN A 269 -21.11 -15.68 21.48
C GLN A 269 -19.67 -15.50 21.96
N VAL A 270 -18.74 -16.11 21.24
CA VAL A 270 -17.30 -15.88 21.39
C VAL A 270 -16.76 -15.41 20.06
N THR A 271 -16.10 -14.27 20.08
CA THR A 271 -15.65 -13.54 18.89
C THR A 271 -14.22 -13.06 19.09
N ALA A 272 -13.67 -12.40 18.07
CA ALA A 272 -12.42 -11.69 18.15
C ALA A 272 -12.66 -10.19 17.93
N TYR A 273 -12.47 -9.40 18.98
CA TYR A 273 -12.69 -7.95 18.97
C TYR A 273 -11.36 -7.19 18.79
N LEU A 274 -11.35 -6.15 17.96
CA LEU A 274 -10.10 -5.47 17.58
C LEU A 274 -9.59 -4.48 18.64
N HIS A 275 -10.44 -4.08 19.59
CA HIS A 275 -10.11 -3.08 20.61
C HIS A 275 -10.03 -3.73 22.00
N LYS A 276 -9.35 -3.03 22.92
CA LYS A 276 -9.27 -3.45 24.32
C LYS A 276 -10.58 -3.14 25.03
N ASP A 277 -11.11 -4.13 25.73
CA ASP A 277 -12.37 -4.09 26.46
C ASP A 277 -12.23 -4.97 27.73
N TYR A 278 -13.00 -4.68 28.77
CA TYR A 278 -13.14 -5.53 29.95
C TYR A 278 -13.68 -6.93 29.60
N ASN A 279 -14.51 -7.02 28.54
CA ASN A 279 -15.01 -8.27 27.96
C ASN A 279 -13.94 -9.11 27.23
N ASN A 280 -12.68 -8.66 27.22
CA ASN A 280 -11.55 -9.44 26.70
C ASN A 280 -10.81 -10.22 27.80
N LEU A 281 -11.26 -10.14 29.06
CA LEU A 281 -10.61 -10.74 30.21
C LEU A 281 -11.05 -12.19 30.44
N TRP A 282 -10.06 -13.09 30.47
CA TRP A 282 -10.25 -14.51 30.73
C TRP A 282 -9.45 -14.93 31.97
N LEU A 283 -10.09 -15.67 32.87
CA LEU A 283 -9.47 -16.26 34.04
C LEU A 283 -8.94 -17.66 33.69
N VAL A 284 -7.66 -17.89 33.97
CA VAL A 284 -7.03 -19.20 33.78
C VAL A 284 -7.25 -20.06 35.01
N LYS A 285 -8.10 -21.08 34.89
CA LYS A 285 -8.38 -22.06 35.95
C LYS A 285 -7.76 -23.42 35.65
N ARG A 286 -7.57 -24.19 36.72
CA ARG A 286 -7.23 -25.61 36.64
C ARG A 286 -8.40 -26.42 36.05
N PRO A 287 -8.13 -27.60 35.47
CA PRO A 287 -9.20 -28.52 35.07
C PRO A 287 -9.98 -29.07 36.26
N ASP A 288 -9.31 -29.24 37.40
CA ASP A 288 -9.92 -29.73 38.63
C ASP A 288 -10.57 -28.56 39.38
N ASN A 289 -11.76 -28.77 39.96
CA ASN A 289 -12.52 -27.75 40.71
C ASN A 289 -11.89 -27.36 42.05
N SER A 290 -10.66 -27.78 42.33
CA SER A 290 -9.90 -27.32 43.50
C SER A 290 -9.41 -25.89 43.25
N ASP A 291 -10.28 -24.91 43.51
CA ASP A 291 -9.97 -23.48 43.48
C ASP A 291 -9.13 -23.03 44.71
N ASP A 292 -8.45 -23.97 45.39
CA ASP A 292 -7.51 -23.69 46.47
C ASP A 292 -6.28 -22.94 45.93
N LEU A 293 -6.45 -21.63 45.83
CA LEU A 293 -5.46 -20.66 45.41
C LEU A 293 -4.57 -20.23 46.59
N THR A 294 -4.67 -20.84 47.77
CA THR A 294 -3.93 -20.41 48.97
C THR A 294 -2.43 -20.72 48.94
N GLY A 295 -1.98 -21.62 48.05
CA GLY A 295 -0.57 -21.97 47.86
C GLY A 295 0.26 -20.98 47.02
N PRO A 296 1.58 -21.24 46.85
CA PRO A 296 2.44 -20.47 45.97
C PRO A 296 1.92 -20.49 44.52
N PRO A 297 2.17 -19.42 43.72
CA PRO A 297 1.66 -19.35 42.35
C PRO A 297 2.27 -20.45 41.49
N GLU A 298 1.43 -21.37 41.02
CA GLU A 298 1.82 -22.44 40.11
C GLU A 298 1.85 -21.90 38.67
N LEU A 299 3.01 -22.02 38.00
CA LEU A 299 3.20 -21.56 36.64
C LEU A 299 2.60 -22.53 35.62
N VAL A 300 1.92 -21.99 34.62
CA VAL A 300 1.37 -22.75 33.48
C VAL A 300 2.49 -23.03 32.48
N ARG A 301 2.65 -24.30 32.12
CA ARG A 301 3.64 -24.78 31.15
C ARG A 301 2.99 -25.22 29.85
N HIS A 302 3.79 -25.20 28.78
CA HIS A 302 3.41 -25.78 27.50
C HIS A 302 3.19 -27.30 27.65
N GLY A 303 1.97 -27.75 27.36
CA GLY A 303 1.50 -29.12 27.57
C GLY A 303 0.44 -29.25 28.65
N ASP A 304 0.28 -28.22 29.49
CA ASP A 304 -0.70 -28.23 30.57
C ASP A 304 -2.11 -28.04 30.05
N ILE A 305 -3.04 -28.54 30.85
CA ILE A 305 -4.47 -28.39 30.65
C ILE A 305 -4.93 -27.15 31.40
N ILE A 306 -5.67 -26.28 30.69
CA ILE A 306 -6.27 -25.10 31.29
C ILE A 306 -7.76 -25.01 30.94
N ARG A 307 -8.51 -24.35 31.82
CA ARG A 307 -9.87 -23.88 31.56
C ARG A 307 -9.85 -22.35 31.49
N LEU A 308 -10.45 -21.80 30.43
CA LEU A 308 -10.58 -20.35 30.26
C LEU A 308 -12.01 -19.95 30.61
N GLU A 309 -12.17 -19.23 31.71
CA GLU A 309 -13.45 -18.70 32.16
C GLU A 309 -13.53 -17.21 31.82
N HIS A 310 -14.60 -16.78 31.16
CA HIS A 310 -14.80 -15.38 30.87
C HIS A 310 -15.14 -14.61 32.15
N LYS A 311 -14.40 -13.54 32.45
CA LYS A 311 -14.49 -12.84 33.75
C LYS A 311 -15.89 -12.27 34.01
N GLU A 312 -16.47 -11.59 33.02
CA GLU A 312 -17.74 -10.86 33.20
C GLU A 312 -18.95 -11.80 33.21
N THR A 313 -18.96 -12.84 32.36
CA THR A 313 -20.13 -13.74 32.22
C THR A 313 -19.99 -15.07 32.94
N THR A 314 -18.82 -15.36 33.53
CA THR A 314 -18.49 -16.62 34.24
C THR A 314 -18.65 -17.89 33.38
N ARG A 315 -18.81 -17.75 32.06
CA ARG A 315 -18.93 -18.88 31.14
C ARG A 315 -17.56 -19.36 30.70
N ASN A 316 -17.42 -20.68 30.59
CA ASN A 316 -16.18 -21.28 30.09
C ASN A 316 -16.14 -21.29 28.56
N LEU A 317 -14.94 -21.09 28.01
CA LEU A 317 -14.70 -21.27 26.58
C LEU A 317 -15.00 -22.72 26.18
N HIS A 318 -15.82 -22.90 25.16
CA HIS A 318 -16.36 -24.19 24.74
C HIS A 318 -16.31 -24.36 23.23
N SER A 319 -16.21 -25.61 22.77
CA SER A 319 -16.45 -25.99 21.39
C SER A 319 -17.15 -27.34 21.33
N HIS A 320 -17.96 -27.54 20.29
CA HIS A 320 -18.81 -28.72 20.11
C HIS A 320 -18.92 -29.08 18.62
N PHE A 321 -19.53 -30.22 18.31
CA PHE A 321 -19.62 -30.75 16.93
C PHE A 321 -20.64 -30.04 16.02
N HIS A 322 -20.98 -28.77 16.28
CA HIS A 322 -21.78 -27.95 15.36
C HIS A 322 -20.85 -27.13 14.47
N GLU A 323 -21.31 -26.88 13.25
CA GLU A 323 -20.59 -26.07 12.27
C GLU A 323 -20.51 -24.60 12.69
N ALA A 324 -19.39 -23.94 12.38
CA ALA A 324 -19.23 -22.52 12.62
C ALA A 324 -20.20 -21.67 11.76
N PRO A 325 -20.54 -20.44 12.20
CA PRO A 325 -21.50 -19.57 11.53
C PRO A 325 -21.21 -19.32 10.04
N LEU A 326 -19.97 -18.92 9.72
CA LEU A 326 -19.54 -18.58 8.35
C LEU A 326 -18.61 -19.64 7.77
N THR A 327 -17.68 -20.15 8.57
CA THR A 327 -16.68 -21.13 8.12
C THR A 327 -17.17 -22.55 8.38
N LYS A 328 -18.11 -23.04 7.54
CA LYS A 328 -18.81 -24.33 7.73
C LYS A 328 -17.91 -25.56 7.90
N LYS A 329 -16.67 -25.52 7.41
CA LYS A 329 -15.67 -26.60 7.60
C LYS A 329 -15.07 -26.66 9.01
N HIS A 330 -15.30 -25.64 9.84
CA HIS A 330 -14.79 -25.56 11.21
C HIS A 330 -15.92 -25.77 12.21
N LEU A 331 -15.55 -26.09 13.44
CA LEU A 331 -16.48 -26.23 14.55
C LEU A 331 -16.76 -24.88 15.22
N GLN A 332 -17.98 -24.71 15.73
CA GLN A 332 -18.42 -23.54 16.47
C GLN A 332 -17.71 -23.46 17.82
N VAL A 333 -17.40 -22.23 18.24
CA VAL A 333 -16.84 -21.90 19.55
C VAL A 333 -17.84 -21.00 20.26
N THR A 334 -18.10 -21.29 21.53
CA THR A 334 -19.13 -20.62 22.34
C THR A 334 -18.65 -20.45 23.78
N GLY A 335 -19.37 -19.65 24.56
CA GLY A 335 -19.24 -19.63 26.03
C GLY A 335 -20.34 -20.49 26.64
N TYR A 336 -19.96 -21.57 27.33
CA TYR A 336 -20.94 -22.47 27.96
C TYR A 336 -20.43 -23.12 29.25
N GLY A 337 -21.36 -23.30 30.19
CA GLY A 337 -21.14 -23.99 31.46
C GLY A 337 -20.40 -23.16 32.52
N ILE A 338 -20.74 -23.41 33.78
CA ILE A 338 -20.06 -22.88 34.98
C ILE A 338 -19.08 -23.92 35.54
N VAL A 339 -19.39 -25.21 35.36
CA VAL A 339 -18.55 -26.35 35.72
C VAL A 339 -18.48 -27.29 34.51
N SER A 340 -17.62 -26.96 33.54
CA SER A 340 -17.39 -27.83 32.38
C SER A 340 -16.01 -28.46 32.42
N THR A 341 -15.94 -29.75 32.11
CA THR A 341 -14.75 -30.62 32.03
C THR A 341 -13.91 -30.30 30.78
N ILE A 342 -13.74 -29.02 30.46
CA ILE A 342 -13.34 -28.61 29.12
C ILE A 342 -12.00 -27.93 29.17
N SER A 343 -11.07 -28.62 28.56
CA SER A 343 -9.63 -28.51 28.76
C SER A 343 -8.99 -28.10 27.45
N PHE A 344 -8.34 -26.94 27.42
CA PHE A 344 -7.50 -26.55 26.31
C PHE A 344 -6.05 -26.94 26.62
N PHE A 345 -5.39 -27.61 25.68
CA PHE A 345 -3.95 -27.87 25.77
C PHE A 345 -3.18 -26.74 25.09
N ILE A 346 -2.15 -26.22 25.76
CA ILE A 346 -1.21 -25.27 25.16
C ILE A 346 -0.10 -26.04 24.45
N LYS A 347 -0.11 -26.12 23.11
CA LYS A 347 0.91 -26.89 22.35
C LYS A 347 1.96 -26.01 21.66
N TRP A 348 3.20 -26.06 22.15
CA TRP A 348 4.38 -25.52 21.47
C TRP A 348 5.61 -26.45 21.59
N LYS A 349 6.42 -26.35 22.65
CA LYS A 349 7.49 -27.28 23.06
C LYS A 349 7.23 -27.73 24.50
N LYS A 350 7.29 -29.04 24.77
CA LYS A 350 6.84 -29.62 26.06
C LYS A 350 7.73 -29.14 27.22
N GLY A 351 7.14 -28.60 28.28
CA GLY A 351 7.80 -28.35 29.57
C GLY A 351 8.25 -26.91 29.86
N ASP A 352 8.34 -26.04 28.84
CA ASP A 352 8.70 -24.63 29.04
C ASP A 352 7.52 -23.83 29.65
N PRO A 353 7.76 -22.92 30.60
CA PRO A 353 6.72 -22.06 31.15
C PRO A 353 6.23 -21.06 30.09
N VAL A 354 4.93 -20.78 30.08
CA VAL A 354 4.34 -19.83 29.12
C VAL A 354 4.72 -18.41 29.51
N LYS A 355 5.46 -17.74 28.63
CA LYS A 355 5.88 -16.36 28.81
C LYS A 355 4.90 -15.39 28.18
N VAL A 356 4.51 -14.36 28.91
CA VAL A 356 3.65 -13.27 28.41
C VAL A 356 4.38 -12.55 27.27
N LEU A 357 3.64 -12.20 26.22
CA LEU A 357 4.10 -11.59 24.95
C LEU A 357 5.07 -12.38 24.07
N ARG A 358 5.88 -13.29 24.62
CA ARG A 358 6.91 -14.06 23.87
C ARG A 358 6.41 -15.43 23.42
N SER A 359 5.67 -16.14 24.26
CA SER A 359 5.23 -17.49 23.95
C SER A 359 4.07 -17.47 22.96
N LYS A 360 4.25 -18.15 21.82
CA LYS A 360 3.16 -18.41 20.88
C LYS A 360 2.40 -19.64 21.36
N VAL A 361 1.17 -19.45 21.80
CA VAL A 361 0.31 -20.51 22.33
C VAL A 361 -0.73 -20.93 21.30
N ARG A 362 -1.10 -22.21 21.30
CA ARG A 362 -2.23 -22.75 20.56
C ARG A 362 -3.12 -23.47 21.54
N PHE A 363 -4.42 -23.15 21.53
CA PHE A 363 -5.39 -23.80 22.39
C PHE A 363 -6.02 -24.96 21.63
N LEU A 364 -5.70 -26.19 22.02
CA LEU A 364 -6.29 -27.40 21.44
C LEU A 364 -7.42 -27.88 22.33
N HIS A 365 -8.63 -27.96 21.80
CA HIS A 365 -9.79 -28.45 22.53
C HIS A 365 -9.70 -29.97 22.73
N ARG A 366 -9.65 -30.43 23.99
CA ARG A 366 -9.40 -31.85 24.33
C ARG A 366 -10.44 -32.81 23.75
N SER A 367 -11.73 -32.46 23.82
CA SER A 367 -12.81 -33.41 23.48
C SER A 367 -12.99 -33.61 21.97
N THR A 368 -12.80 -32.54 21.18
CA THR A 368 -12.98 -32.61 19.72
C THR A 368 -11.65 -32.69 18.95
N GLY A 369 -10.51 -32.44 19.62
CA GLY A 369 -9.19 -32.43 19.01
C GLY A 369 -8.92 -31.25 18.07
N CYS A 370 -9.84 -30.27 17.98
CA CYS A 370 -9.69 -29.10 17.11
C CYS A 370 -8.84 -28.00 17.77
N VAL A 371 -8.27 -27.11 16.95
CA VAL A 371 -7.46 -25.97 17.40
C VAL A 371 -8.22 -24.66 17.30
N LEU A 372 -8.20 -23.86 18.37
CA LEU A 372 -8.82 -22.53 18.39
C LEU A 372 -8.17 -21.62 17.35
N CYS A 373 -9.00 -21.05 16.48
CA CYS A 373 -8.58 -20.31 15.30
C CYS A 373 -9.46 -19.08 15.08
N SER A 374 -8.86 -17.94 14.77
CA SER A 374 -9.60 -16.80 14.21
C SER A 374 -9.75 -17.01 12.69
N SER A 375 -10.97 -17.13 12.17
CA SER A 375 -11.19 -17.38 10.74
C SER A 375 -10.87 -16.14 9.88
N GLY A 376 -10.94 -14.96 10.51
CA GLY A 376 -10.71 -13.67 9.88
C GLY A 376 -11.88 -13.13 9.07
N ARG A 377 -13.01 -13.83 9.04
CA ARG A 377 -14.26 -13.34 8.47
C ARG A 377 -14.99 -12.48 9.50
N THR A 378 -15.54 -11.36 9.07
CA THR A 378 -16.39 -10.50 9.90
C THR A 378 -17.79 -11.10 9.98
N LEU A 379 -18.30 -11.24 11.19
CA LEU A 379 -19.66 -11.67 11.45
C LEU A 379 -20.67 -10.61 10.93
N PRO A 380 -21.89 -11.01 10.58
CA PRO A 380 -22.96 -10.07 10.26
C PRO A 380 -23.35 -9.19 11.46
N THR A 381 -24.35 -8.33 11.27
CA THR A 381 -24.84 -7.37 12.28
C THR A 381 -25.19 -8.01 13.63
N TRP A 382 -25.71 -9.24 13.64
CA TRP A 382 -26.00 -9.98 14.89
C TRP A 382 -24.76 -10.29 15.74
N GLY A 383 -23.57 -10.31 15.12
CA GLY A 383 -22.28 -10.51 15.76
C GLY A 383 -21.47 -9.21 15.85
N TRP A 384 -22.15 -8.05 15.76
CA TRP A 384 -21.57 -6.72 15.94
C TRP A 384 -20.39 -6.41 15.01
N GLU A 385 -20.37 -7.01 13.81
CA GLU A 385 -19.28 -6.88 12.84
C GLU A 385 -17.90 -7.31 13.37
N GLN A 386 -17.89 -8.10 14.45
CA GLN A 386 -16.68 -8.64 15.06
C GLN A 386 -16.13 -9.81 14.24
N VAL A 387 -14.89 -10.22 14.51
CA VAL A 387 -14.27 -11.32 13.75
C VAL A 387 -14.71 -12.67 14.31
N GLU A 388 -15.01 -13.62 13.43
CA GLU A 388 -15.40 -14.99 13.77
C GLU A 388 -14.24 -15.77 14.41
N VAL A 389 -14.51 -16.38 15.57
CA VAL A 389 -13.64 -17.36 16.24
C VAL A 389 -14.25 -18.75 16.05
N THR A 390 -13.41 -19.70 15.67
CA THR A 390 -13.80 -21.07 15.30
C THR A 390 -12.80 -22.06 15.87
N CYS A 391 -13.15 -23.35 15.84
CA CYS A 391 -12.21 -24.41 16.17
C CYS A 391 -11.95 -25.24 14.92
N SER A 392 -10.72 -25.15 14.39
CA SER A 392 -10.34 -25.82 13.15
C SER A 392 -9.99 -27.29 13.42
N PRO A 393 -10.57 -28.26 12.70
CA PRO A 393 -10.12 -29.65 12.78
C PRO A 393 -8.72 -29.82 12.15
N TYR A 394 -8.27 -28.87 11.34
CA TYR A 394 -6.96 -28.88 10.72
C TYR A 394 -5.90 -28.31 11.68
N VAL A 395 -5.09 -29.18 12.28
CA VAL A 395 -4.05 -28.81 13.26
C VAL A 395 -2.79 -28.20 12.60
N LYS A 396 -2.88 -27.77 11.34
CA LYS A 396 -1.75 -27.16 10.62
C LYS A 396 -1.36 -25.85 11.29
N GLU A 397 -0.06 -25.69 11.53
CA GLU A 397 0.48 -24.46 12.10
C GLU A 397 0.28 -23.29 11.12
N SER A 398 -0.54 -22.35 11.54
CA SER A 398 -0.80 -21.11 10.81
C SER A 398 -0.94 -19.95 11.80
N PRO A 399 -0.63 -18.70 11.41
CA PRO A 399 -0.80 -17.52 12.27
C PRO A 399 -2.22 -17.38 12.85
N ASN A 400 -3.23 -17.86 12.13
CA ASN A 400 -4.64 -17.82 12.55
C ASN A 400 -4.93 -18.71 13.78
N THR A 401 -4.18 -19.80 13.93
CA THR A 401 -4.29 -20.75 15.05
C THR A 401 -3.39 -20.39 16.23
N GLN A 402 -2.47 -19.44 16.05
CA GLN A 402 -1.54 -19.01 17.06
C GLN A 402 -2.08 -17.79 17.80
N TRP A 403 -1.93 -17.82 19.11
CA TRP A 403 -2.37 -16.79 20.03
C TRP A 403 -1.18 -16.36 20.88
N ASN A 404 -1.26 -15.13 21.40
CA ASN A 404 -0.31 -14.57 22.33
C ASN A 404 -1.06 -14.05 23.55
N ILE A 405 -0.45 -14.19 24.71
CA ILE A 405 -0.98 -13.60 25.95
C ILE A 405 -0.41 -12.20 26.01
N GLU A 406 -1.28 -11.20 25.91
CA GLU A 406 -0.85 -9.80 25.80
C GLU A 406 -0.75 -9.12 27.16
N ASP A 407 -1.79 -9.27 27.98
CA ASP A 407 -1.87 -8.70 29.32
C ASP A 407 -2.11 -9.79 30.34
N LEU A 408 -1.51 -9.63 31.51
CA LEU A 408 -1.61 -10.57 32.61
C LEU A 408 -1.67 -9.81 33.93
N ILE A 409 -2.74 -10.07 34.69
CA ILE A 409 -2.95 -9.52 36.03
C ILE A 409 -2.96 -10.69 37.02
N ASN A 410 -1.96 -10.71 37.91
CA ASN A 410 -1.92 -11.61 39.05
C ASN A 410 -1.18 -10.96 40.22
N PRO A 411 -1.86 -10.72 41.36
CA PRO A 411 -1.25 -10.05 42.52
C PRO A 411 -0.15 -10.88 43.19
N LYS A 412 -0.04 -12.18 42.91
CA LYS A 412 0.93 -13.09 43.55
C LYS A 412 2.28 -13.17 42.84
N LEU A 413 2.39 -12.62 41.64
CA LEU A 413 3.62 -12.69 40.85
C LEU A 413 4.33 -11.34 40.83
N PRO A 414 5.68 -11.32 40.84
CA PRO A 414 6.43 -10.09 40.69
C PRO A 414 6.28 -9.55 39.26
N ASN A 415 6.06 -8.24 39.14
CA ASN A 415 6.00 -7.57 37.86
C ASN A 415 7.42 -7.27 37.34
N ILE A 416 7.64 -7.51 36.04
CA ILE A 416 8.89 -7.16 35.34
C ILE A 416 8.60 -6.02 34.36
N SER A 417 9.55 -5.10 34.20
CA SER A 417 9.43 -4.01 33.23
C SER A 417 9.50 -4.53 31.79
N LEU A 418 8.52 -4.18 30.95
CA LEU A 418 8.48 -4.59 29.54
C LEU A 418 9.50 -3.90 28.62
N SER A 419 10.42 -3.09 29.14
CA SER A 419 11.43 -2.38 28.32
C SER A 419 12.31 -3.32 27.48
N VAL A 420 12.45 -4.59 27.90
CA VAL A 420 13.20 -5.66 27.22
C VAL A 420 12.46 -6.20 25.96
N LEU A 421 11.19 -5.85 25.76
CA LEU A 421 10.35 -6.35 24.64
C LEU A 421 10.25 -5.37 23.46
N LYS A 422 10.98 -4.25 23.49
CA LYS A 422 10.95 -3.26 22.41
C LYS A 422 11.55 -3.87 21.13
N PRO A 423 10.81 -3.88 20.01
CA PRO A 423 11.28 -4.46 18.77
C PRO A 423 12.38 -3.60 18.14
N THR A 424 13.24 -4.23 17.35
CA THR A 424 14.28 -3.54 16.58
C THR A 424 13.67 -2.74 15.43
N PHE A 425 14.40 -1.74 14.91
CA PHE A 425 13.92 -0.93 13.79
C PHE A 425 13.55 -1.78 12.55
N LEU A 426 14.33 -2.82 12.24
CA LEU A 426 14.07 -3.69 11.09
C LEU A 426 12.80 -4.52 11.26
N GLU A 427 12.51 -5.01 12.47
CA GLU A 427 11.26 -5.73 12.77
C GLU A 427 10.05 -4.81 12.61
N ILE A 428 10.13 -3.58 13.12
CA ILE A 428 9.11 -2.54 12.98
C ILE A 428 8.87 -2.20 11.50
N LEU A 429 9.96 -2.00 10.76
CA LEU A 429 9.90 -1.71 9.32
C LEU A 429 9.22 -2.86 8.58
N TRP A 430 9.65 -4.09 8.81
CA TRP A 430 9.09 -5.28 8.19
C TRP A 430 7.60 -5.48 8.52
N GLU A 431 7.24 -5.39 9.79
CA GLU A 431 5.85 -5.53 10.25
C GLU A 431 4.94 -4.48 9.61
N SER A 432 5.39 -3.22 9.57
CA SER A 432 4.62 -2.15 8.95
C SER A 432 4.37 -2.39 7.45
N HIS A 433 5.34 -2.96 6.72
CA HIS A 433 5.17 -3.30 5.30
C HIS A 433 4.16 -4.41 5.08
N ILE A 434 4.16 -5.43 5.95
CA ILE A 434 3.16 -6.50 5.88
C ILE A 434 1.75 -5.94 6.11
N VAL A 435 1.59 -5.07 7.11
CA VAL A 435 0.30 -4.40 7.37
C VAL A 435 -0.12 -3.57 6.16
N MET A 436 0.79 -2.78 5.58
CA MET A 436 0.52 -1.95 4.39
C MET A 436 0.09 -2.77 3.16
N ILE A 437 0.65 -3.96 2.94
CA ILE A 437 0.29 -4.84 1.81
C ILE A 437 -1.09 -5.48 2.03
N ARG A 438 -1.44 -5.80 3.28
CA ARG A 438 -2.63 -6.61 3.61
C ARG A 438 -3.87 -5.78 3.91
N VAL A 439 -3.72 -4.55 4.42
CA VAL A 439 -4.83 -3.61 4.62
C VAL A 439 -5.35 -3.18 3.24
N ARG A 440 -6.54 -3.66 2.89
CA ARG A 440 -7.26 -3.22 1.69
C ARG A 440 -8.00 -1.93 2.02
N GLY A 441 -7.86 -0.93 1.15
CA GLY A 441 -8.45 0.39 1.34
C GLY A 441 -9.96 0.34 1.65
N LEU A 442 -10.40 1.24 2.52
CA LEU A 442 -11.79 1.40 2.90
C LEU A 442 -12.56 2.16 1.79
N ARG A 443 -13.81 1.75 1.56
CA ARG A 443 -14.70 2.41 0.60
C ARG A 443 -15.29 3.65 1.27
N PHE A 444 -14.90 4.83 0.81
CA PHE A 444 -15.56 6.07 1.19
C PHE A 444 -16.68 6.36 0.18
N SER A 445 -17.91 6.42 0.66
CA SER A 445 -19.07 6.95 -0.06
C SER A 445 -19.68 8.01 0.83
N GLY A 446 -19.55 9.26 0.43
CA GLY A 446 -20.23 10.39 1.08
C GLY A 446 -21.15 11.02 0.05
N VAL A 447 -22.45 11.04 0.34
CA VAL A 447 -23.40 11.89 -0.37
C VAL A 447 -23.60 13.10 0.51
N ASN A 448 -23.25 14.28 0.02
CA ASN A 448 -23.53 15.54 0.71
C ASN A 448 -24.79 16.19 0.16
N GLU A 449 -25.56 16.77 1.07
CA GLU A 449 -26.78 17.56 0.83
C GLU A 449 -26.47 19.03 0.47
N THR A 450 -25.31 19.31 -0.15
CA THR A 450 -24.94 20.68 -0.55
C THR A 450 -25.09 20.89 -2.04
N GLU A 451 -25.49 22.10 -2.46
CA GLU A 451 -25.70 22.47 -3.87
C GLU A 451 -24.42 22.38 -4.73
N TYR A 452 -23.25 22.60 -4.13
CA TYR A 452 -21.96 22.55 -4.84
C TYR A 452 -21.36 21.15 -4.82
N ARG A 453 -21.04 20.62 -6.01
CA ARG A 453 -20.42 19.30 -6.19
C ARG A 453 -19.13 19.42 -6.98
N VAL A 454 -18.12 18.67 -6.55
CA VAL A 454 -16.83 18.55 -7.23
C VAL A 454 -16.76 17.18 -7.88
N TYR A 455 -16.54 17.15 -9.20
CA TYR A 455 -16.37 15.91 -9.95
C TYR A 455 -14.94 15.81 -10.45
N LEU A 456 -14.34 14.63 -10.29
CA LEU A 456 -13.09 14.31 -10.95
C LEU A 456 -13.39 13.74 -12.34
N LEU A 457 -13.29 14.60 -13.35
CA LEU A 457 -13.43 14.24 -14.75
C LEU A 457 -12.32 14.93 -15.56
N GLY A 458 -11.57 14.13 -16.33
CA GLY A 458 -10.59 14.64 -17.28
C GLY A 458 -11.26 15.34 -18.46
N ASN A 459 -10.53 16.17 -19.20
CA ASN A 459 -11.08 16.84 -20.37
C ASN A 459 -11.36 15.80 -21.47
N PRO A 460 -12.63 15.58 -21.88
CA PRO A 460 -12.96 14.50 -22.81
C PRO A 460 -12.21 14.63 -24.14
N VAL A 461 -12.03 15.84 -24.65
CA VAL A 461 -11.33 16.08 -25.93
C VAL A 461 -9.88 15.62 -25.83
N ILE A 462 -9.19 15.98 -24.75
CA ILE A 462 -7.79 15.56 -24.53
C ILE A 462 -7.71 14.05 -24.35
N TRP A 463 -8.64 13.44 -23.62
CA TRP A 463 -8.62 12.00 -23.35
C TRP A 463 -8.88 11.16 -24.59
N TRP A 464 -9.87 11.55 -25.40
CA TRP A 464 -10.14 10.89 -26.69
C TRP A 464 -9.00 11.12 -27.69
N LEU A 465 -8.43 12.32 -27.73
CA LEU A 465 -7.26 12.62 -28.55
C LEU A 465 -6.06 11.75 -28.14
N ASN A 466 -5.80 11.61 -26.84
CA ASN A 466 -4.75 10.78 -26.30
C ASN A 466 -4.92 9.31 -26.68
N LEU A 467 -6.16 8.79 -26.58
CA LEU A 467 -6.48 7.42 -26.96
C LEU A 467 -6.31 7.18 -28.47
N LEU A 468 -6.83 8.08 -29.30
CA LEU A 468 -6.67 8.02 -30.75
C LEU A 468 -5.20 8.07 -31.15
N SER A 469 -4.44 8.96 -30.51
CA SER A 469 -3.02 9.11 -30.75
C SER A 469 -2.20 7.90 -30.31
N LEU A 470 -2.60 7.23 -29.23
CA LEU A 470 -2.00 5.96 -28.80
C LEU A 470 -2.20 4.86 -29.86
N ALA A 471 -3.43 4.71 -30.38
CA ALA A 471 -3.72 3.76 -31.44
C ALA A 471 -2.93 4.07 -32.72
N LEU A 472 -2.88 5.35 -33.11
CA LEU A 472 -2.11 5.82 -34.26
C LEU A 472 -0.61 5.58 -34.06
N PHE A 473 -0.06 5.78 -32.86
CA PHE A 473 1.34 5.49 -32.57
C PHE A 473 1.68 4.00 -32.71
N VAL A 474 0.81 3.11 -32.21
CA VAL A 474 0.98 1.66 -32.37
C VAL A 474 0.94 1.27 -33.85
N PHE A 475 0.04 1.85 -34.64
CA PHE A 475 0.01 1.64 -36.09
C PHE A 475 1.28 2.18 -36.77
N MET A 476 1.77 3.35 -36.40
CA MET A 476 3.00 3.87 -36.99
C MET A 476 4.23 3.03 -36.60
N LEU A 477 4.26 2.43 -35.40
CA LEU A 477 5.31 1.52 -34.96
C LEU A 477 5.42 0.25 -35.82
N THR A 478 4.31 -0.26 -36.35
CA THR A 478 4.34 -1.45 -37.24
C THR A 478 4.86 -1.09 -38.63
N VAL A 479 4.71 0.17 -39.05
CA VAL A 479 5.13 0.67 -40.36
C VAL A 479 6.55 1.24 -40.33
N ALA A 480 6.98 1.85 -39.23
CA ALA A 480 8.29 2.51 -39.09
C ALA A 480 8.84 2.45 -37.65
N SER A 481 10.17 2.38 -37.52
CA SER A 481 10.84 2.48 -36.21
C SER A 481 10.88 3.94 -35.74
N LEU A 482 9.89 4.34 -34.95
CA LEU A 482 9.75 5.72 -34.47
C LEU A 482 10.27 5.89 -33.03
N GLY A 483 10.87 7.06 -32.77
CA GLY A 483 11.18 7.52 -31.42
C GLY A 483 9.89 7.75 -30.63
N GLY A 484 9.75 7.08 -29.48
CA GLY A 484 8.56 7.17 -28.62
C GLY A 484 8.24 5.90 -27.83
N GLY A 485 8.90 4.77 -28.15
CA GLY A 485 8.69 3.48 -27.47
C GLY A 485 8.87 3.53 -25.94
N MET A 486 9.74 4.41 -25.43
CA MET A 486 9.90 4.61 -23.98
C MET A 486 8.66 5.20 -23.31
N LEU A 487 7.97 6.14 -23.97
CA LEU A 487 6.73 6.74 -23.46
C LEU A 487 5.59 5.74 -23.50
N LEU A 488 5.50 4.94 -24.57
CA LEU A 488 4.56 3.82 -24.67
C LEU A 488 4.81 2.77 -23.57
N LEU A 489 6.07 2.39 -23.33
CA LEU A 489 6.44 1.50 -22.24
C LEU A 489 6.06 2.09 -20.88
N GLY A 490 6.28 3.39 -20.67
CA GLY A 490 5.84 4.10 -19.48
C GLY A 490 4.34 4.00 -19.25
N TRP A 491 3.54 4.22 -20.31
CA TRP A 491 2.08 4.05 -20.27
C TRP A 491 1.68 2.60 -19.93
N LEU A 492 2.27 1.60 -20.61
CA LEU A 492 1.98 0.19 -20.38
C LEU A 492 2.26 -0.23 -18.94
N LEU A 493 3.43 0.14 -18.39
CA LEU A 493 3.81 -0.19 -17.02
C LEU A 493 2.92 0.48 -15.97
N HIS A 494 2.36 1.66 -16.26
CA HIS A 494 1.47 2.36 -15.34
C HIS A 494 0.00 2.02 -15.54
N TYR A 495 -0.38 1.27 -16.57
CA TYR A 495 -1.78 0.91 -16.83
C TYR A 495 -2.05 -0.58 -16.73
N LEU A 496 -1.23 -1.43 -17.36
CA LEU A 496 -1.46 -2.87 -17.47
C LEU A 496 -1.52 -3.58 -16.10
N PRO A 497 -0.66 -3.27 -15.10
CA PRO A 497 -0.71 -3.97 -13.81
C PRO A 497 -2.06 -3.82 -13.09
N PHE A 498 -2.81 -2.74 -13.34
CA PHE A 498 -4.10 -2.53 -12.70
C PHE A 498 -5.16 -3.55 -13.13
N TYR A 499 -5.05 -4.16 -14.33
CA TYR A 499 -5.95 -5.23 -14.76
C TYR A 499 -5.73 -6.55 -14.01
N ILE A 500 -4.51 -6.76 -13.48
CA ILE A 500 -4.15 -7.96 -12.73
C ILE A 500 -4.48 -7.80 -11.23
N MET A 501 -4.67 -6.57 -10.77
CA MET A 501 -4.93 -6.27 -9.35
C MET A 501 -6.39 -6.52 -8.97
N SER A 502 -6.65 -7.51 -8.13
CA SER A 502 -7.98 -7.82 -7.57
C SER A 502 -8.40 -6.87 -6.43
N ARG A 503 -8.35 -5.55 -6.64
CA ARG A 503 -8.75 -4.52 -5.65
C ARG A 503 -9.65 -3.47 -6.27
N ILE A 504 -10.31 -2.68 -5.42
CA ILE A 504 -11.12 -1.54 -5.87
C ILE A 504 -10.18 -0.51 -6.51
N LEU A 505 -10.49 -0.12 -7.74
CA LEU A 505 -9.78 0.90 -8.49
C LEU A 505 -10.71 2.07 -8.74
N TYR A 506 -10.13 3.25 -8.76
CA TYR A 506 -10.82 4.52 -9.00
C TYR A 506 -10.16 5.27 -10.15
N TYR A 507 -10.91 6.18 -10.76
CA TYR A 507 -10.48 6.97 -11.91
C TYR A 507 -9.11 7.67 -11.74
N HIS A 508 -8.79 8.15 -10.53
CA HIS A 508 -7.49 8.80 -10.24
C HIS A 508 -6.26 7.89 -10.46
N HIS A 509 -6.43 6.56 -10.46
CA HIS A 509 -5.31 5.62 -10.69
C HIS A 509 -4.76 5.68 -12.12
N TYR A 510 -5.54 6.18 -13.09
CA TYR A 510 -5.11 6.30 -14.47
C TYR A 510 -4.22 7.51 -14.74
N PHE A 511 -4.23 8.53 -13.87
CA PHE A 511 -3.54 9.79 -14.13
C PHE A 511 -2.03 9.66 -14.38
N PRO A 512 -1.27 8.83 -13.64
CA PRO A 512 0.13 8.59 -13.98
C PRO A 512 0.33 8.05 -15.42
N ALA A 513 -0.53 7.14 -15.88
CA ALA A 513 -0.49 6.65 -17.27
C ALA A 513 -0.90 7.74 -18.26
N MET A 514 -1.92 8.54 -17.94
CA MET A 514 -2.36 9.68 -18.75
C MET A 514 -1.22 10.67 -19.04
N LEU A 515 -0.32 10.94 -18.07
CA LEU A 515 0.85 11.80 -18.29
C LEU A 515 1.75 11.27 -19.42
N PHE A 516 2.04 9.96 -19.43
CA PHE A 516 2.78 9.32 -20.52
C PHE A 516 2.02 9.37 -21.85
N SER A 517 0.70 9.18 -21.81
CA SER A 517 -0.15 9.28 -22.99
C SER A 517 -0.11 10.68 -23.61
N SER A 518 -0.25 11.74 -22.82
CA SER A 518 -0.20 13.13 -23.30
C SER A 518 1.16 13.50 -23.88
N MET A 519 2.26 13.02 -23.27
CA MET A 519 3.61 13.18 -23.83
C MET A 519 3.76 12.46 -25.17
N LEU A 520 3.26 11.23 -25.26
CA LEU A 520 3.27 10.44 -26.48
C LEU A 520 2.46 11.16 -27.57
N THR A 521 1.30 11.71 -27.23
CA THR A 521 0.44 12.43 -28.17
C THR A 521 1.13 13.63 -28.81
N GLY A 522 1.89 14.41 -28.04
CA GLY A 522 2.72 15.47 -28.61
C GLY A 522 3.68 14.93 -29.66
N THR A 523 4.43 13.86 -29.34
CA THR A 523 5.40 13.23 -30.26
C THR A 523 4.74 12.65 -31.52
N THR A 524 3.62 11.95 -31.36
CA THR A 524 2.87 11.32 -32.45
C THR A 524 2.33 12.37 -33.43
N ILE A 525 1.74 13.46 -32.94
CA ILE A 525 1.21 14.54 -33.79
C ILE A 525 2.34 15.18 -34.61
N SER A 526 3.52 15.37 -34.01
CA SER A 526 4.68 15.91 -34.73
C SER A 526 5.15 14.98 -35.85
N CYS A 527 5.25 13.68 -35.58
CA CYS A 527 5.64 12.69 -36.60
C CYS A 527 4.60 12.60 -37.72
N TRP A 528 3.31 12.61 -37.39
CA TRP A 528 2.22 12.57 -38.37
C TRP A 528 2.27 13.75 -39.34
N LYS A 529 2.54 14.97 -38.85
CA LYS A 529 2.73 16.16 -39.70
C LYS A 529 3.90 15.98 -40.67
N LEU A 530 5.02 15.43 -40.19
CA LEU A 530 6.20 15.20 -41.01
C LEU A 530 5.94 14.14 -42.10
N ILE A 531 5.24 13.05 -41.75
CA ILE A 531 4.87 11.98 -42.69
C ILE A 531 3.92 12.52 -43.76
N ASN A 532 2.88 13.27 -43.37
CA ASN A 532 1.97 13.90 -44.32
C ASN A 532 2.71 14.87 -45.24
N PHE A 533 3.57 15.73 -44.67
CA PHE A 533 4.38 16.63 -45.49
C PHE A 533 5.25 15.85 -46.46
N TYR A 534 5.97 14.81 -46.01
CA TYR A 534 6.81 14.01 -46.90
C TYR A 534 6.00 13.28 -48.00
N LEU A 535 4.82 12.78 -47.68
CA LEU A 535 3.96 12.11 -48.66
C LEU A 535 3.44 13.09 -49.73
N PHE A 536 3.04 14.29 -49.31
CA PHE A 536 2.38 15.27 -50.18
C PHE A 536 3.31 16.40 -50.68
N HIS A 537 4.58 16.44 -50.28
CA HIS A 537 5.54 17.45 -50.76
C HIS A 537 5.65 17.53 -52.29
N PRO A 538 5.51 16.43 -53.08
CA PRO A 538 5.58 16.54 -54.54
C PRO A 538 4.47 17.41 -55.12
N LEU A 539 3.30 17.51 -54.47
CA LEU A 539 2.21 18.40 -54.90
C LEU A 539 2.58 19.89 -54.81
N SER A 540 3.46 20.24 -53.87
CA SER A 540 3.86 21.64 -53.63
C SER A 540 5.17 22.02 -54.33
N TYR A 541 6.14 21.11 -54.38
CA TYR A 541 7.47 21.37 -54.96
C TYR A 541 7.63 20.91 -56.42
N GLY A 542 6.59 20.30 -56.99
CA GLY A 542 6.54 19.83 -58.37
C GLY A 542 6.61 18.31 -58.46
N MET A 543 5.64 17.75 -59.18
CA MET A 543 5.57 16.32 -59.47
C MET A 543 6.45 15.98 -60.68
N ARG A 544 7.08 14.80 -60.66
CA ARG A 544 7.79 14.24 -61.80
C ARG A 544 7.13 12.94 -62.22
N GLY A 545 6.84 12.78 -63.51
CA GLY A 545 6.20 11.58 -64.06
C GLY A 545 4.78 11.84 -64.57
N PRO A 546 4.08 10.78 -65.02
CA PRO A 546 2.70 10.85 -65.49
C PRO A 546 1.70 11.19 -64.36
N LEU A 547 0.55 11.76 -64.72
CA LEU A 547 -0.54 12.15 -63.81
C LEU A 547 -0.93 11.01 -62.87
N ALA A 548 -1.41 11.32 -61.66
CA ALA A 548 -1.77 10.31 -60.66
C ALA A 548 -3.01 9.46 -61.05
N HIS A 549 -3.66 9.78 -62.17
CA HIS A 549 -4.70 8.95 -62.80
C HIS A 549 -4.15 7.68 -63.45
N ASP A 550 -2.89 7.68 -63.88
CA ASP A 550 -2.26 6.51 -64.48
C ASP A 550 -1.86 5.51 -63.39
N PRO A 551 -2.37 4.26 -63.39
CA PRO A 551 -1.98 3.24 -62.41
C PRO A 551 -0.47 2.94 -62.41
N ALA A 552 0.23 3.23 -63.50
CA ALA A 552 1.69 3.08 -63.60
C ALA A 552 2.47 4.30 -63.04
N SER A 553 1.77 5.37 -62.63
CA SER A 553 2.41 6.55 -62.04
C SER A 553 2.93 6.25 -60.64
N SER A 554 4.15 6.73 -60.36
CA SER A 554 4.71 6.74 -59.00
C SER A 554 3.87 7.57 -58.02
N MET A 555 2.96 8.41 -58.51
CA MET A 555 2.08 9.28 -57.72
C MET A 555 0.66 8.71 -57.54
N ALA A 556 0.33 7.57 -58.16
CA ALA A 556 -1.00 6.96 -58.05
C ALA A 556 -1.39 6.65 -56.59
N GLY A 557 -0.43 6.26 -55.74
CA GLY A 557 -0.65 5.99 -54.31
C GLY A 557 -0.97 7.21 -53.45
N ILE A 558 -0.79 8.43 -53.98
CA ILE A 558 -1.05 9.69 -53.26
C ILE A 558 -2.49 10.18 -53.53
N ARG A 559 -3.16 9.64 -54.56
CA ARG A 559 -4.55 9.98 -54.89
C ARG A 559 -5.52 9.22 -53.99
N TRP A 560 -5.92 9.87 -52.90
CA TRP A 560 -6.81 9.26 -51.89
C TRP A 560 -8.30 9.44 -52.18
N MET A 561 -8.66 10.43 -52.99
CA MET A 561 -10.04 10.69 -53.39
C MET A 561 -10.16 10.71 -54.91
N GLU A 562 -11.26 10.17 -55.43
CA GLU A 562 -11.49 10.14 -56.88
C GLU A 562 -11.61 11.54 -57.49
N SER A 563 -12.03 12.55 -56.71
CA SER A 563 -12.14 13.95 -57.13
C SER A 563 -10.80 14.70 -57.21
N TRP A 564 -9.69 14.09 -56.81
CA TRP A 564 -8.37 14.71 -56.90
C TRP A 564 -7.79 14.52 -58.30
N GLU A 565 -7.71 15.61 -59.06
CA GLU A 565 -7.16 15.68 -60.43
C GLU A 565 -5.76 16.33 -60.38
N PHE A 566 -4.71 15.51 -60.23
CA PHE A 566 -3.32 15.96 -60.29
C PHE A 566 -2.39 14.88 -60.85
#